data_AF-K1XSP9-F1
#
_entry.id   AF-K1XSP9-F1
#
_cell.length_a   1.000
_cell.length_b   1.000
_cell.length_c   1.000
_cell.angle_alpha   90.00
_cell.angle_beta   90.00
_cell.angle_gamma   90.00
#
_symmetry.space_group_name_H-M   'P 1'
#
loop_
_entity.id
_entity.type
_entity.pdbx_description
1 polymer ?
#
loop_
_entity_poly.entity_id
_entity_poly.type
_entity_poly.pdbx_seq_one_letter_code
_entity_poly.pdbx_strand_id
1 'polypeptide(L)'
;MKKKILLLNTNYYDDIFTASKVRAAISNATPPLGLITIAGPLLEAGCNVEILNLNIVKDYIKKLIERLKEFQPDFVGITATTPTIKKAYELSDIIKSINNHIIVVAGGPHPSALPMEVLQESSFDCVVRGEGDIIFRRLIVEGISQAIPNLFFKKDNNIVESFDQNFFVENLDSIPFPPYHLIDIKQYRQPEISCRRNPVAYMETSRGCFARCIYCNKNIFGYKIRMKSVERVLGEMEFLLKLGFKEIHIIDDIFTADMKRAYQICEEIIKKNMQFSWYPRGGIRVDRVDKELLAVMKRAGCYRIPFGIESGSQKVLDSINKKITLEQAENAVKCAKDAQMEVECYFMLGLPEENEEDI
;
A
#
# COMPACT_ATOMS: atom_id res chain seq x y z
N MET A 1 -32.19 0.70 -0.53
CA MET A 1 -31.48 -0.17 0.43
C MET A 1 -30.02 0.20 0.44
N LYS A 2 -29.34 0.09 1.60
CA LYS A 2 -27.92 0.40 1.76
C LYS A 2 -27.09 -0.62 0.96
N LYS A 3 -26.25 -0.18 0.02
CA LYS A 3 -25.39 -1.09 -0.77
C LYS A 3 -24.40 -1.80 0.15
N LYS A 4 -24.26 -3.12 -0.02
CA LYS A 4 -23.37 -3.96 0.78
C LYS A 4 -22.09 -4.29 -0.02
N ILE A 5 -20.94 -3.93 0.52
CA ILE A 5 -19.65 -4.02 -0.15
C ILE A 5 -18.71 -4.92 0.67
N LEU A 6 -18.17 -5.95 0.04
CA LEU A 6 -17.16 -6.82 0.66
C LEU A 6 -15.80 -6.57 0.00
N LEU A 7 -14.79 -6.20 0.79
CA LEU A 7 -13.43 -5.94 0.33
C LEU A 7 -12.51 -7.11 0.69
N LEU A 8 -11.84 -7.68 -0.28
CA LEU A 8 -11.04 -8.90 -0.13
C LEU A 8 -9.56 -8.63 -0.36
N ASN A 9 -8.74 -9.02 0.62
CA ASN A 9 -7.31 -9.17 0.45
C ASN A 9 -7.00 -10.63 0.13
N THR A 10 -6.32 -10.90 -0.99
CA THR A 10 -5.99 -12.27 -1.43
C THR A 10 -5.02 -12.96 -0.47
N ASN A 11 -5.18 -14.26 -0.24
CA ASN A 11 -4.16 -15.08 0.42
C ASN A 11 -2.94 -15.21 -0.50
N TYR A 12 -1.75 -14.89 -0.02
CA TYR A 12 -0.49 -15.08 -0.74
C TYR A 12 0.52 -15.88 0.06
N TYR A 13 0.38 -15.89 1.38
CA TYR A 13 1.44 -16.38 2.25
C TYR A 13 1.68 -17.87 2.10
N ASP A 14 0.61 -18.65 1.96
CA ASP A 14 0.71 -20.10 1.97
C ASP A 14 1.50 -20.63 0.77
N ASP A 15 1.39 -19.97 -0.38
CA ASP A 15 2.03 -20.38 -1.62
C ASP A 15 3.47 -19.89 -1.73
N ILE A 16 3.72 -18.66 -1.26
CA ILE A 16 5.00 -17.98 -1.50
C ILE A 16 6.00 -18.31 -0.38
N PHE A 17 5.54 -18.35 0.87
CA PHE A 17 6.43 -18.33 2.03
C PHE A 17 6.45 -19.62 2.83
N THR A 18 5.42 -20.48 2.78
CA THR A 18 5.37 -21.69 3.61
C THR A 18 6.60 -22.58 3.45
N ALA A 19 7.07 -22.76 2.21
CA ALA A 19 8.25 -23.56 1.90
C ALA A 19 9.58 -22.82 2.09
N SER A 20 9.55 -21.50 2.35
CA SER A 20 10.74 -20.66 2.41
C SER A 20 11.26 -20.48 3.85
N LYS A 21 12.59 -20.45 4.02
CA LYS A 21 13.22 -20.07 5.30
C LYS A 21 12.95 -18.60 5.68
N VAL A 22 12.62 -17.76 4.69
CA VAL A 22 12.34 -16.32 4.91
C VAL A 22 11.01 -16.10 5.65
N ARG A 23 10.16 -17.13 5.77
CA ARG A 23 8.89 -17.08 6.52
C ARG A 23 9.04 -16.60 7.97
N ALA A 24 10.23 -16.75 8.57
CA ALA A 24 10.50 -16.27 9.92
C ALA A 24 10.48 -14.72 10.03
N ALA A 25 10.69 -14.02 8.93
CA ALA A 25 10.75 -12.55 8.87
C ALA A 25 9.52 -11.91 8.21
N ILE A 26 8.61 -12.71 7.66
CA ILE A 26 7.46 -12.23 6.89
C ILE A 26 6.19 -12.62 7.63
N SER A 27 5.33 -11.64 7.89
CA SER A 27 4.00 -11.91 8.44
C SER A 27 2.96 -12.04 7.33
N ASN A 28 2.05 -12.98 7.49
CA ASN A 28 0.79 -13.01 6.75
C ASN A 28 -0.21 -11.95 7.26
N ALA A 29 0.01 -11.41 8.45
CA ALA A 29 -0.89 -10.51 9.14
C ALA A 29 -0.53 -9.03 8.96
N THR A 30 -0.39 -8.62 7.71
CA THR A 30 -0.21 -7.21 7.34
C THR A 30 -1.57 -6.53 7.13
N PRO A 31 -1.84 -5.35 7.75
CA PRO A 31 -3.06 -4.60 7.49
C PRO A 31 -3.19 -4.24 6.00
N PRO A 32 -4.32 -4.56 5.33
CA PRO A 32 -4.49 -4.26 3.91
C PRO A 32 -4.83 -2.77 3.72
N LEU A 33 -3.84 -1.88 3.92
CA LEU A 33 -4.06 -0.42 3.97
C LEU A 33 -4.88 0.09 2.78
N GLY A 34 -4.58 -0.34 1.55
CA GLY A 34 -5.35 0.07 0.38
C GLY A 34 -6.86 -0.22 0.51
N LEU A 35 -7.24 -1.39 1.01
CA LEU A 35 -8.65 -1.74 1.24
C LEU A 35 -9.26 -0.94 2.39
N ILE A 36 -8.48 -0.69 3.44
CA ILE A 36 -8.92 0.13 4.57
C ILE A 36 -9.18 1.56 4.07
N THR A 37 -8.24 2.17 3.34
CA THR A 37 -8.38 3.53 2.83
C THR A 37 -9.60 3.69 1.91
N ILE A 38 -9.83 2.79 0.95
CA ILE A 38 -11.01 2.87 0.06
C ILE A 38 -12.33 2.63 0.80
N ALA A 39 -12.33 1.96 1.97
CA ALA A 39 -13.53 1.78 2.76
C ALA A 39 -14.06 3.10 3.35
N GLY A 40 -13.19 4.08 3.61
CA GLY A 40 -13.58 5.39 4.16
C GLY A 40 -14.62 6.13 3.29
N PRO A 41 -14.30 6.43 2.01
CA PRO A 41 -15.24 7.04 1.08
C PRO A 41 -16.55 6.24 0.87
N LEU A 42 -16.47 4.90 0.94
CA LEU A 42 -17.66 4.04 0.85
C LEU A 42 -18.57 4.18 2.07
N LEU A 43 -18.01 4.28 3.27
CA LEU A 43 -18.78 4.54 4.50
C LEU A 43 -19.44 5.92 4.46
N GLU A 44 -18.76 6.96 3.97
CA GLU A 44 -19.34 8.30 3.79
C GLU A 44 -20.48 8.32 2.76
N ALA A 45 -20.39 7.51 1.72
CA ALA A 45 -21.49 7.29 0.78
C ALA A 45 -22.67 6.51 1.39
N GLY A 46 -22.58 6.16 2.67
CA GLY A 46 -23.59 5.38 3.37
C GLY A 46 -23.63 3.95 2.88
N CYS A 47 -22.51 3.33 2.50
CA CYS A 47 -22.46 1.88 2.20
C CYS A 47 -22.26 1.05 3.49
N ASN A 48 -22.68 -0.22 3.45
CA ASN A 48 -22.35 -1.20 4.49
C ASN A 48 -21.11 -1.95 4.01
N VAL A 49 -19.98 -1.79 4.70
CA VAL A 49 -18.67 -2.24 4.22
C VAL A 49 -18.05 -3.23 5.19
N GLU A 50 -17.56 -4.34 4.67
CA GLU A 50 -16.75 -5.30 5.42
C GLU A 50 -15.42 -5.56 4.71
N ILE A 51 -14.37 -5.79 5.50
CA ILE A 51 -13.05 -6.15 5.00
C ILE A 51 -12.75 -7.58 5.46
N LEU A 52 -12.51 -8.48 4.51
CA LEU A 52 -12.11 -9.85 4.77
C LEU A 52 -10.69 -10.06 4.27
N ASN A 53 -9.75 -10.16 5.21
CA ASN A 53 -8.36 -10.47 4.91
C ASN A 53 -8.18 -11.99 4.83
N LEU A 54 -8.17 -12.56 3.62
CA LEU A 54 -8.04 -14.01 3.43
C LEU A 54 -6.63 -14.52 3.74
N ASN A 55 -5.63 -13.64 3.81
CA ASN A 55 -4.24 -14.01 4.09
C ASN A 55 -3.99 -14.49 5.52
N ILE A 56 -4.89 -14.16 6.46
CA ILE A 56 -4.83 -14.57 7.86
C ILE A 56 -5.86 -15.66 8.19
N VAL A 57 -6.55 -16.19 7.18
CA VAL A 57 -7.57 -17.22 7.32
C VAL A 57 -7.04 -18.54 6.78
N LYS A 58 -7.10 -19.60 7.58
CA LYS A 58 -6.61 -20.93 7.20
C LYS A 58 -7.44 -21.57 6.09
N ASP A 59 -8.75 -21.71 6.29
CA ASP A 59 -9.68 -22.22 5.27
C ASP A 59 -10.40 -21.04 4.60
N TYR A 60 -9.63 -20.32 3.79
CA TYR A 60 -10.05 -19.03 3.25
C TYR A 60 -11.19 -19.14 2.23
N ILE A 61 -11.24 -20.24 1.46
CA ILE A 61 -12.34 -20.50 0.51
C ILE A 61 -13.64 -20.75 1.26
N LYS A 62 -13.65 -21.65 2.26
CA LYS A 62 -14.84 -21.89 3.07
C LYS A 62 -15.32 -20.60 3.74
N LYS A 63 -14.38 -19.84 4.33
CA LYS A 63 -14.70 -18.57 4.99
C LYS A 63 -15.31 -17.54 4.03
N LEU A 64 -14.79 -17.45 2.80
CA LEU A 64 -15.36 -16.59 1.77
C LEU A 64 -16.79 -17.01 1.43
N ILE A 65 -17.04 -18.30 1.18
CA ILE A 65 -18.36 -18.82 0.84
C ILE A 65 -19.38 -18.54 1.96
N GLU A 66 -19.01 -18.81 3.21
CA GLU A 66 -19.84 -18.50 4.37
C GLU A 66 -20.20 -17.01 4.41
N ARG A 67 -19.19 -16.14 4.25
CA ARG A 67 -19.42 -14.70 4.31
C ARG A 67 -20.26 -14.17 3.15
N LEU A 68 -20.08 -14.70 1.93
CA LEU A 68 -20.93 -14.33 0.79
C LEU A 68 -22.40 -14.67 1.03
N LYS A 69 -22.68 -15.85 1.62
CA LYS A 69 -24.04 -16.30 1.92
C LYS A 69 -24.69 -15.48 3.03
N GLU A 70 -23.95 -15.13 4.07
CA GLU A 70 -24.46 -14.37 5.22
C GLU A 70 -24.60 -12.87 4.90
N PHE A 71 -23.56 -12.27 4.31
CA PHE A 71 -23.54 -10.83 4.05
C PHE A 71 -24.40 -10.46 2.84
N GLN A 72 -24.40 -11.30 1.81
CA GLN A 72 -25.04 -11.05 0.52
C GLN A 72 -24.63 -9.70 -0.09
N PRO A 73 -23.34 -9.51 -0.44
CA PRO A 73 -22.86 -8.25 -0.99
C PRO A 73 -23.47 -7.94 -2.35
N ASP A 74 -23.69 -6.66 -2.64
CA ASP A 74 -23.96 -6.16 -3.99
C ASP A 74 -22.67 -6.11 -4.82
N PHE A 75 -21.54 -5.75 -4.17
CA PHE A 75 -20.23 -5.64 -4.81
C PHE A 75 -19.14 -6.33 -3.98
N VAL A 76 -18.18 -6.92 -4.69
CA VAL A 76 -16.95 -7.45 -4.10
C VAL A 76 -15.73 -6.78 -4.73
N GLY A 77 -14.93 -6.07 -3.92
CA GLY A 77 -13.67 -5.49 -4.35
C GLY A 77 -12.49 -6.41 -4.01
N ILE A 78 -11.63 -6.74 -4.96
CA ILE A 78 -10.47 -7.62 -4.74
C ILE A 78 -9.18 -6.85 -5.10
N THR A 79 -8.26 -6.74 -4.15
CA THR A 79 -6.92 -6.21 -4.44
C THR A 79 -5.96 -7.32 -4.81
N ALA A 80 -5.12 -7.11 -5.84
CA ALA A 80 -4.12 -8.08 -6.26
C ALA A 80 -2.79 -7.45 -6.66
N THR A 81 -1.72 -8.17 -6.35
CA THR A 81 -0.36 -7.95 -6.87
C THR A 81 -0.05 -9.02 -7.90
N THR A 82 1.05 -8.89 -8.65
CA THR A 82 1.38 -9.87 -9.70
C THR A 82 1.50 -11.31 -9.16
N PRO A 83 2.14 -11.55 -8.00
CA PRO A 83 2.18 -12.89 -7.42
C PRO A 83 0.81 -13.45 -7.00
N THR A 84 -0.21 -12.60 -6.83
CA THR A 84 -1.52 -13.00 -6.29
C THR A 84 -2.65 -12.93 -7.31
N ILE A 85 -2.36 -12.55 -8.55
CA ILE A 85 -3.39 -12.30 -9.55
C ILE A 85 -4.17 -13.55 -9.94
N LYS A 86 -3.51 -14.70 -10.11
CA LYS A 86 -4.19 -15.96 -10.45
C LYS A 86 -5.18 -16.40 -9.37
N LYS A 87 -4.85 -16.15 -8.10
CA LYS A 87 -5.80 -16.35 -6.99
C LYS A 87 -6.96 -15.37 -7.07
N ALA A 88 -6.71 -14.11 -7.40
CA ALA A 88 -7.78 -13.14 -7.60
C ALA A 88 -8.76 -13.58 -8.70
N TYR A 89 -8.25 -14.19 -9.79
CA TYR A 89 -9.08 -14.78 -10.85
C TYR A 89 -9.95 -15.92 -10.31
N GLU A 90 -9.34 -16.90 -9.61
CA GLU A 90 -10.07 -18.01 -8.98
C GLU A 90 -11.16 -17.51 -8.03
N LEU A 91 -10.85 -16.53 -7.18
CA LEU A 91 -11.83 -15.94 -6.28
C LEU A 91 -12.98 -15.26 -7.05
N SER A 92 -12.67 -14.57 -8.15
CA SER A 92 -13.70 -13.94 -9.00
C SER A 92 -14.66 -14.99 -9.58
N ASP A 93 -14.15 -16.14 -10.04
CA ASP A 93 -14.95 -17.24 -10.58
C ASP A 93 -15.83 -17.86 -9.50
N ILE A 94 -15.27 -18.11 -8.31
CA ILE A 94 -16.01 -18.64 -7.16
C ILE A 94 -17.16 -17.70 -6.77
N ILE A 95 -16.90 -16.39 -6.68
CA ILE A 95 -17.93 -15.41 -6.33
C ILE A 95 -19.07 -15.43 -7.35
N LYS A 96 -18.74 -15.41 -8.64
CA LYS A 96 -19.75 -15.44 -9.72
C LYS A 96 -20.53 -16.75 -9.77
N SER A 97 -19.89 -17.89 -9.47
CA SER A 97 -20.55 -19.20 -9.39
C SER A 97 -21.62 -19.27 -8.29
N ILE A 98 -21.43 -18.53 -7.19
CA ILE A 98 -22.37 -18.47 -6.07
C ILE A 98 -23.51 -17.52 -6.37
N ASN A 99 -23.19 -16.33 -6.91
CA ASN A 99 -24.18 -15.36 -7.32
C ASN A 99 -23.62 -14.47 -8.44
N ASN A 100 -24.08 -14.70 -9.67
CA ASN A 100 -23.63 -13.97 -10.84
C ASN A 100 -24.07 -12.49 -10.86
N HIS A 101 -25.00 -12.09 -9.99
CA HIS A 101 -25.44 -10.70 -9.85
C HIS A 101 -24.49 -9.84 -9.01
N ILE A 102 -23.56 -10.43 -8.28
CA ILE A 102 -22.53 -9.69 -7.54
C ILE A 102 -21.61 -9.01 -8.56
N ILE A 103 -21.40 -7.71 -8.43
CA ILE A 103 -20.42 -6.99 -9.25
C ILE A 103 -19.05 -7.15 -8.61
N VAL A 104 -18.12 -7.80 -9.31
CA VAL A 104 -16.77 -8.09 -8.85
C VAL A 104 -15.80 -7.10 -9.50
N VAL A 105 -15.10 -6.33 -8.66
CA VAL A 105 -14.22 -5.24 -9.06
C VAL A 105 -12.78 -5.57 -8.64
N ALA A 106 -11.85 -5.57 -9.59
CA ALA A 106 -10.43 -5.71 -9.31
C ALA A 106 -9.75 -4.35 -9.10
N GLY A 107 -8.75 -4.32 -8.23
CA GLY A 107 -7.88 -3.16 -8.01
C GLY A 107 -6.50 -3.56 -7.50
N GLY A 108 -5.66 -2.56 -7.25
CA GLY A 108 -4.29 -2.76 -6.78
C GLY A 108 -3.25 -2.83 -7.92
N PRO A 109 -1.99 -3.18 -7.60
CA PRO A 109 -0.88 -2.98 -8.52
C PRO A 109 -0.97 -3.72 -9.85
N HIS A 110 -1.37 -5.00 -9.84
CA HIS A 110 -1.42 -5.78 -11.08
C HIS A 110 -2.62 -5.39 -11.95
N PRO A 111 -3.86 -5.28 -11.42
CA PRO A 111 -4.98 -4.76 -12.21
C PRO A 111 -4.75 -3.35 -12.74
N SER A 112 -3.99 -2.51 -12.05
CA SER A 112 -3.63 -1.18 -12.55
C SER A 112 -2.61 -1.22 -13.71
N ALA A 113 -1.75 -2.24 -13.75
CA ALA A 113 -0.74 -2.39 -14.79
C ALA A 113 -1.32 -3.04 -16.05
N LEU A 114 -2.20 -4.04 -15.89
CA LEU A 114 -2.73 -4.86 -16.99
C LEU A 114 -4.27 -4.97 -16.92
N PRO A 115 -5.02 -3.84 -16.95
CA PRO A 115 -6.47 -3.85 -16.72
C PRO A 115 -7.23 -4.67 -17.78
N MET A 116 -6.79 -4.62 -19.04
CA MET A 116 -7.43 -5.35 -20.14
C MET A 116 -7.26 -6.87 -19.99
N GLU A 117 -6.04 -7.33 -19.71
CA GLU A 117 -5.72 -8.75 -19.49
C GLU A 117 -6.52 -9.29 -18.30
N VAL A 118 -6.57 -8.55 -17.19
CA VAL A 118 -7.36 -8.93 -16.02
C VAL A 118 -8.83 -9.14 -16.37
N LEU A 119 -9.44 -8.27 -17.17
CA LEU A 119 -10.83 -8.46 -17.59
C LEU A 119 -10.98 -9.62 -18.58
N GLN A 120 -10.02 -9.85 -19.48
CA GLN A 120 -10.08 -10.93 -20.46
C GLN A 120 -9.97 -12.32 -19.83
N GLU A 121 -9.11 -12.48 -18.83
CA GLU A 121 -8.73 -13.79 -18.29
C GLU A 121 -9.52 -14.22 -17.05
N SER A 122 -10.49 -13.41 -16.60
CA SER A 122 -11.19 -13.65 -15.34
C SER A 122 -12.68 -13.33 -15.39
N SER A 123 -13.37 -13.62 -14.29
CA SER A 123 -14.77 -13.26 -14.07
C SER A 123 -14.97 -11.88 -13.42
N PHE A 124 -13.95 -11.01 -13.39
CA PHE A 124 -14.13 -9.61 -13.00
C PHE A 124 -15.06 -8.86 -13.97
N ASP A 125 -15.93 -8.02 -13.43
CA ASP A 125 -16.80 -7.12 -14.20
C ASP A 125 -16.12 -5.78 -14.48
N CYS A 126 -15.28 -5.33 -13.55
CA CYS A 126 -14.62 -4.03 -13.58
C CYS A 126 -13.19 -4.11 -13.05
N VAL A 127 -12.32 -3.24 -13.55
CA VAL A 127 -11.00 -2.93 -12.99
C VAL A 127 -10.94 -1.44 -12.72
N VAL A 128 -10.58 -1.08 -11.49
CA VAL A 128 -10.23 0.29 -11.12
C VAL A 128 -8.71 0.43 -11.18
N ARG A 129 -8.22 1.23 -12.13
CA ARG A 129 -6.79 1.52 -12.31
C ARG A 129 -6.36 2.68 -11.40
N GLY A 130 -5.21 2.50 -10.75
CA GLY A 130 -4.61 3.53 -9.91
C GLY A 130 -5.34 3.70 -8.58
N GLU A 131 -5.73 4.93 -8.28
CA GLU A 131 -6.28 5.31 -6.96
C GLU A 131 -7.78 4.99 -6.85
N GLY A 132 -8.10 3.98 -6.05
CA GLY A 132 -9.48 3.51 -5.89
C GLY A 132 -10.36 4.32 -4.94
N ASP A 133 -9.79 5.27 -4.18
CA ASP A 133 -10.47 5.93 -3.05
C ASP A 133 -11.79 6.58 -3.47
N ILE A 134 -11.72 7.44 -4.49
CA ILE A 134 -12.88 8.17 -5.02
C ILE A 134 -13.54 7.37 -6.14
N ILE A 135 -12.75 6.71 -6.97
CA ILE A 135 -13.23 6.04 -8.19
C ILE A 135 -14.18 4.90 -7.83
N PHE A 136 -13.82 4.09 -6.82
CA PHE A 136 -14.68 2.98 -6.42
C PHE A 136 -15.98 3.50 -5.82
N ARG A 137 -15.93 4.53 -4.97
CA ARG A 137 -17.14 5.20 -4.46
C ARG A 137 -18.04 5.70 -5.59
N ARG A 138 -17.47 6.38 -6.60
CA ARG A 138 -18.23 6.88 -7.75
C ARG A 138 -18.87 5.75 -8.54
N LEU A 139 -18.16 4.65 -8.81
CA LEU A 139 -18.73 3.45 -9.44
C LEU A 139 -19.95 2.94 -8.67
N ILE A 140 -19.90 2.88 -7.34
CA ILE A 140 -21.01 2.38 -6.51
C ILE A 140 -22.22 3.33 -6.54
N VAL A 141 -21.98 4.64 -6.51
CA VAL A 141 -23.04 5.67 -6.38
C VAL A 141 -23.64 6.06 -7.73
N GLU A 142 -22.81 6.27 -8.74
CA GLU A 142 -23.20 6.76 -10.08
C GLU A 142 -23.47 5.60 -11.05
N GLY A 143 -22.94 4.40 -10.76
CA GLY A 143 -23.02 3.24 -11.64
C GLY A 143 -21.83 3.11 -12.59
N ILE A 144 -21.75 1.96 -13.26
CA ILE A 144 -20.68 1.62 -14.19
C ILE A 144 -20.89 2.39 -15.50
N SER A 145 -19.95 3.27 -15.86
CA SER A 145 -19.97 4.01 -17.13
C SER A 145 -18.59 4.53 -17.51
N GLN A 146 -18.44 4.96 -18.77
CA GLN A 146 -17.21 5.59 -19.27
C GLN A 146 -16.89 6.95 -18.61
N ALA A 147 -17.87 7.56 -17.93
CA ALA A 147 -17.69 8.82 -17.22
C ALA A 147 -17.00 8.65 -15.85
N ILE A 148 -16.87 7.42 -15.36
CA ILE A 148 -16.07 7.11 -14.18
C ILE A 148 -14.61 7.02 -14.61
N PRO A 149 -13.70 7.87 -14.11
CA PRO A 149 -12.33 7.88 -14.56
C PRO A 149 -11.57 6.61 -14.11
N ASN A 150 -10.53 6.26 -14.85
CA ASN A 150 -9.67 5.08 -14.68
C ASN A 150 -10.43 3.74 -14.54
N LEU A 151 -11.66 3.68 -15.04
CA LEU A 151 -12.49 2.47 -14.99
C LEU A 151 -12.38 1.71 -16.30
N PHE A 152 -12.15 0.41 -16.19
CA PHE A 152 -12.27 -0.55 -17.28
C PHE A 152 -13.38 -1.53 -16.90
N PHE A 153 -14.29 -1.86 -17.82
CA PHE A 153 -15.41 -2.73 -17.49
C PHE A 153 -15.92 -3.52 -18.69
N LYS A 154 -16.62 -4.64 -18.42
CA LYS A 154 -17.28 -5.44 -19.46
C LYS A 154 -18.65 -4.89 -19.78
N LYS A 155 -18.97 -4.78 -21.07
CA LYS A 155 -20.31 -4.45 -21.58
C LYS A 155 -20.52 -5.12 -22.93
N ASP A 156 -21.62 -5.86 -23.08
CA ASP A 156 -22.02 -6.51 -24.34
C ASP A 156 -20.88 -7.34 -24.98
N ASN A 157 -20.22 -8.19 -24.17
CA ASN A 157 -19.03 -8.99 -24.54
C ASN A 157 -17.77 -8.22 -24.97
N ASN A 158 -17.77 -6.90 -24.82
CA ASN A 158 -16.61 -6.05 -25.08
C ASN A 158 -16.04 -5.48 -23.78
N ILE A 159 -14.76 -5.11 -23.80
CA ILE A 159 -14.16 -4.32 -22.74
C ILE A 159 -14.24 -2.85 -23.14
N VAL A 160 -14.75 -2.04 -22.23
CA VAL A 160 -14.94 -0.61 -22.39
C VAL A 160 -14.04 0.13 -21.41
N GLU A 161 -13.41 1.18 -21.91
CA GLU A 161 -12.50 2.04 -21.15
C GLU A 161 -13.16 3.38 -20.86
N SER A 162 -12.86 3.93 -19.68
CA SER A 162 -13.23 5.29 -19.30
C SER A 162 -12.66 6.35 -20.24
N PHE A 163 -13.35 7.49 -20.38
CA PHE A 163 -12.90 8.61 -21.20
C PHE A 163 -11.63 9.29 -20.65
N ASP A 164 -11.45 9.28 -19.33
CA ASP A 164 -10.25 9.78 -18.65
C ASP A 164 -9.61 8.63 -17.87
N GLN A 165 -8.35 8.33 -18.17
CA GLN A 165 -7.58 7.25 -17.55
C GLN A 165 -6.38 7.76 -16.73
N ASN A 166 -6.28 9.09 -16.53
CA ASN A 166 -5.17 9.72 -15.83
C ASN A 166 -5.65 10.54 -14.62
N PHE A 167 -6.70 10.05 -13.95
CA PHE A 167 -7.22 10.68 -12.74
C PHE A 167 -6.37 10.34 -11.52
N PHE A 168 -6.05 11.36 -10.74
CA PHE A 168 -5.35 11.27 -9.46
C PHE A 168 -6.09 12.10 -8.41
N VAL A 169 -6.14 11.64 -7.16
CA VAL A 169 -6.68 12.44 -6.05
C VAL A 169 -5.67 13.54 -5.70
N GLU A 170 -5.96 14.77 -6.09
CA GLU A 170 -5.04 15.90 -5.90
C GLU A 170 -4.86 16.28 -4.42
N ASN A 171 -5.95 16.35 -3.67
CA ASN A 171 -5.92 16.67 -2.24
C ASN A 171 -6.14 15.41 -1.40
N LEU A 172 -5.07 14.86 -0.83
CA LEU A 172 -5.15 13.64 0.00
C LEU A 172 -5.88 13.88 1.34
N ASP A 173 -5.98 15.12 1.82
CA ASP A 173 -6.72 15.45 3.04
C ASP A 173 -8.23 15.33 2.86
N SER A 174 -8.70 15.35 1.60
CA SER A 174 -10.12 15.13 1.26
C SER A 174 -10.56 13.67 1.44
N ILE A 175 -9.61 12.74 1.55
CA ILE A 175 -9.91 11.33 1.79
C ILE A 175 -10.22 11.15 3.28
N PRO A 176 -11.28 10.42 3.66
CA PRO A 176 -11.62 10.16 5.06
C PRO A 176 -10.49 9.42 5.80
N PHE A 177 -10.50 9.44 7.13
CA PHE A 177 -9.55 8.66 7.92
C PHE A 177 -9.73 7.17 7.57
N PRO A 178 -8.66 6.41 7.33
CA PRO A 178 -8.77 4.98 7.09
C PRO A 178 -9.51 4.30 8.26
N PRO A 179 -10.70 3.68 8.05
CA PRO A 179 -11.54 3.12 9.10
C PRO A 179 -10.98 1.80 9.66
N TYR A 180 -9.87 1.89 10.41
CA TYR A 180 -9.23 0.75 11.08
C TYR A 180 -10.14 0.02 12.08
N HIS A 181 -11.28 0.60 12.46
CA HIS A 181 -12.29 -0.08 13.28
C HIS A 181 -13.03 -1.21 12.52
N LEU A 182 -12.92 -1.29 11.19
CA LEU A 182 -13.51 -2.37 10.39
C LEU A 182 -12.74 -3.69 10.49
N ILE A 183 -11.56 -3.69 11.12
CA ILE A 183 -10.72 -4.87 11.26
C ILE A 183 -10.36 -5.11 12.74
N ASP A 184 -10.14 -6.36 13.10
CA ASP A 184 -9.62 -6.70 14.42
C ASP A 184 -8.10 -6.47 14.47
N ILE A 185 -7.70 -5.35 15.07
CA ILE A 185 -6.30 -4.93 15.15
C ILE A 185 -5.39 -5.97 15.82
N LYS A 186 -5.92 -6.84 16.69
CA LYS A 186 -5.13 -7.84 17.42
C LYS A 186 -4.55 -8.92 16.51
N GLN A 187 -5.15 -9.12 15.34
CA GLN A 187 -4.70 -10.10 14.36
C GLN A 187 -3.43 -9.63 13.64
N TYR A 188 -3.19 -8.31 13.58
CA TYR A 188 -2.11 -7.71 12.81
C TYR A 188 -0.82 -7.62 13.62
N ARG A 189 -0.19 -8.78 13.78
CA ARG A 189 1.10 -8.94 14.46
C ARG A 189 2.21 -9.22 13.47
N GLN A 190 3.36 -8.60 13.70
CA GLN A 190 4.58 -8.76 12.92
C GLN A 190 5.64 -9.48 13.78
N PRO A 191 6.57 -10.24 13.16
CA PRO A 191 7.69 -10.83 13.87
C PRO A 191 8.63 -9.74 14.41
N GLU A 192 9.39 -10.06 15.46
CA GLU A 192 10.28 -9.11 16.16
C GLU A 192 11.40 -8.54 15.28
N ILE A 193 11.78 -9.25 14.22
CA ILE A 193 12.75 -8.73 13.24
C ILE A 193 12.18 -7.54 12.43
N SER A 194 10.86 -7.49 12.27
CA SER A 194 10.14 -6.53 11.43
C SER A 194 9.44 -5.44 12.22
N CYS A 195 9.34 -5.56 13.55
CA CYS A 195 8.73 -4.54 14.41
C CYS A 195 9.30 -4.57 15.82
N ARG A 196 9.18 -3.47 16.57
CA ARG A 196 9.51 -3.42 18.01
C ARG A 196 8.30 -3.69 18.89
N ARG A 197 7.11 -3.29 18.43
CA ARG A 197 5.87 -3.37 19.23
C ARG A 197 4.70 -3.81 18.36
N ASN A 198 3.88 -4.70 18.94
CA ASN A 198 2.64 -5.15 18.34
C ASN A 198 1.42 -4.58 19.10
N PRO A 199 0.27 -4.36 18.44
CA PRO A 199 0.04 -4.53 17.01
C PRO A 199 0.60 -3.37 16.17
N VAL A 200 0.83 -3.63 14.88
CA VAL A 200 1.42 -2.69 13.91
C VAL A 200 0.35 -2.15 12.96
N ALA A 201 0.27 -0.83 12.83
CA ALA A 201 -0.53 -0.16 11.80
C ALA A 201 0.34 0.19 10.59
N TYR A 202 -0.25 0.22 9.41
CA TYR A 202 0.37 0.79 8.21
C TYR A 202 -0.27 2.14 7.94
N MET A 203 0.50 3.09 7.43
CA MET A 203 0.00 4.43 7.15
C MET A 203 0.70 4.99 5.92
N GLU A 204 -0.04 5.71 5.08
CA GLU A 204 0.52 6.56 4.03
C GLU A 204 0.39 8.03 4.46
N THR A 205 1.43 8.81 4.21
CA THR A 205 1.48 10.27 4.40
C THR A 205 1.58 11.00 3.07
N SER A 206 1.94 10.31 1.99
CA SER A 206 2.09 10.85 0.65
C SER A 206 1.88 9.77 -0.42
N ARG A 207 1.59 10.21 -1.65
CA ARG A 207 1.49 9.36 -2.84
C ARG A 207 2.35 9.93 -3.96
N GLY A 208 3.02 9.03 -4.69
CA GLY A 208 3.87 9.35 -5.83
C GLY A 208 5.32 9.61 -5.43
N CYS A 209 6.20 9.61 -6.42
CA CYS A 209 7.63 9.85 -6.20
C CYS A 209 8.28 10.46 -7.44
N PHE A 210 9.03 11.55 -7.24
CA PHE A 210 9.66 12.34 -8.32
C PHE A 210 10.75 11.56 -9.07
N ALA A 211 11.29 10.50 -8.46
CA ALA A 211 12.39 9.73 -9.03
C ALA A 211 11.96 8.97 -10.28
N ARG A 212 12.87 8.88 -11.24
CA ARG A 212 12.66 8.22 -12.55
C ARG A 212 13.46 6.92 -12.69
N CYS A 213 13.60 6.18 -11.59
CA CYS A 213 14.25 4.88 -11.58
C CYS A 213 13.51 3.92 -12.51
N ILE A 214 14.23 3.27 -13.43
CA ILE A 214 13.61 2.53 -14.55
C ILE A 214 12.84 1.27 -14.13
N TYR A 215 13.15 0.73 -12.94
CA TYR A 215 12.52 -0.46 -12.39
C TYR A 215 11.24 -0.16 -11.57
N CYS A 216 10.97 1.11 -11.28
CA CYS A 216 9.90 1.49 -10.36
C CYS A 216 8.55 1.61 -11.08
N ASN A 217 7.51 0.94 -10.58
CA ASN A 217 6.16 1.07 -11.12
C ASN A 217 5.54 2.43 -10.73
N LYS A 218 5.18 3.23 -11.73
CA LYS A 218 4.54 4.55 -11.56
C LYS A 218 3.09 4.59 -12.02
N ASN A 219 2.50 3.45 -12.40
CA ASN A 219 1.15 3.36 -12.95
C ASN A 219 0.05 3.65 -11.92
N ILE A 220 0.37 3.60 -10.63
CA ILE A 220 -0.62 3.81 -9.56
C ILE A 220 -0.63 5.26 -9.07
N PHE A 221 0.52 5.77 -8.62
CA PHE A 221 0.61 7.09 -7.96
C PHE A 221 1.31 8.17 -8.79
N GLY A 222 1.90 7.81 -9.93
CA GLY A 222 2.58 8.73 -10.84
C GLY A 222 3.88 9.34 -10.28
N TYR A 223 4.37 10.36 -10.98
CA TYR A 223 5.60 11.08 -10.63
C TYR A 223 5.37 12.31 -9.75
N LYS A 224 4.15 12.85 -9.74
CA LYS A 224 3.80 14.03 -8.95
C LYS A 224 3.54 13.60 -7.53
N ILE A 225 4.33 14.13 -6.60
CA ILE A 225 4.13 13.86 -5.18
C ILE A 225 2.96 14.69 -4.69
N ARG A 226 2.02 14.04 -4.02
CA ARG A 226 0.90 14.64 -3.30
C ARG A 226 0.99 14.20 -1.86
N MET A 227 0.86 15.14 -0.93
CA MET A 227 1.14 14.91 0.48
C MET A 227 -0.08 15.26 1.32
N LYS A 228 -0.34 14.48 2.37
CA LYS A 228 -1.25 14.87 3.44
C LYS A 228 -0.66 16.06 4.20
N SER A 229 -1.49 16.96 4.71
CA SER A 229 -0.99 18.02 5.61
C SER A 229 -0.37 17.44 6.89
N VAL A 230 0.48 18.23 7.55
CA VAL A 230 1.08 17.83 8.84
C VAL A 230 -0.01 17.53 9.87
N GLU A 231 -1.04 18.40 9.95
CA GLU A 231 -2.19 18.20 10.83
C GLU A 231 -2.89 16.88 10.54
N ARG A 232 -3.14 16.57 9.26
CA ARG A 232 -3.77 15.31 8.85
C ARG A 232 -2.95 14.10 9.27
N VAL A 233 -1.63 14.13 9.09
CA VAL A 233 -0.73 13.04 9.50
C VAL A 233 -0.79 12.81 11.02
N LEU A 234 -0.69 13.88 11.80
CA LEU A 234 -0.73 13.79 13.26
C LEU A 234 -2.08 13.26 13.75
N GLY A 235 -3.18 13.73 13.16
CA GLY A 235 -4.52 13.25 13.48
C GLY A 235 -4.70 11.76 13.20
N GLU A 236 -4.21 11.26 12.06
CA GLU A 236 -4.24 9.83 11.75
C GLU A 236 -3.37 9.02 12.72
N MET A 237 -2.18 9.50 13.09
CA MET A 237 -1.34 8.86 14.09
C MET A 237 -2.04 8.80 15.46
N GLU A 238 -2.61 9.91 15.95
CA GLU A 238 -3.37 9.95 17.20
C GLU A 238 -4.55 8.97 17.18
N PHE A 239 -5.27 8.91 16.06
CA PHE A 239 -6.37 7.97 15.85
C PHE A 239 -5.91 6.51 15.94
N LEU A 240 -4.83 6.13 15.25
CA LEU A 240 -4.27 4.79 15.31
C LEU A 240 -3.80 4.40 16.72
N LEU A 241 -3.14 5.32 17.43
CA LEU A 241 -2.71 5.10 18.80
C LEU A 241 -3.91 4.93 19.76
N LYS A 242 -4.98 5.70 19.57
CA LYS A 242 -6.22 5.59 20.35
C LYS A 242 -6.92 4.24 20.13
N LEU A 243 -6.85 3.68 18.92
CA LEU A 243 -7.35 2.32 18.65
C LEU A 243 -6.52 1.24 19.34
N GLY A 244 -5.29 1.54 19.74
CA GLY A 244 -4.42 0.64 20.51
C GLY A 244 -3.21 0.11 19.77
N PHE A 245 -2.95 0.59 18.54
CA PHE A 245 -1.68 0.31 17.86
C PHE A 245 -0.50 0.84 18.65
N LYS A 246 0.61 0.10 18.63
CA LYS A 246 1.83 0.45 19.37
C LYS A 246 2.98 0.86 18.45
N GLU A 247 2.83 0.56 17.18
CA GLU A 247 3.80 0.87 16.14
C GLU A 247 3.11 1.24 14.83
N ILE A 248 3.68 2.18 14.10
CA ILE A 248 3.18 2.66 12.81
C ILE A 248 4.29 2.52 11.76
N HIS A 249 4.03 1.79 10.68
CA HIS A 249 4.93 1.70 9.54
C HIS A 249 4.44 2.63 8.44
N ILE A 250 5.26 3.61 8.07
CA ILE A 250 4.94 4.54 6.99
C ILE A 250 5.31 3.88 5.65
N ILE A 251 4.34 3.73 4.75
CA ILE A 251 4.50 2.98 3.51
C ILE A 251 4.62 3.87 2.25
N ASP A 252 4.88 5.16 2.44
CA ASP A 252 5.15 6.11 1.36
C ASP A 252 6.27 5.61 0.45
N ASP A 253 6.20 5.93 -0.84
CA ASP A 253 7.32 5.72 -1.77
C ASP A 253 8.60 6.43 -1.31
N ILE A 254 8.44 7.58 -0.62
CA ILE A 254 9.54 8.34 -0.03
C ILE A 254 9.00 9.34 1.03
N PHE A 255 9.06 8.95 2.31
CA PHE A 255 8.61 9.83 3.41
C PHE A 255 9.35 11.19 3.44
N THR A 256 10.64 11.20 3.08
CA THR A 256 11.51 12.39 3.10
C THR A 256 11.57 13.15 1.77
N ALA A 257 10.59 12.94 0.88
CA ALA A 257 10.54 13.68 -0.39
C ALA A 257 10.55 15.20 -0.16
N ASP A 258 9.87 15.65 0.89
CA ASP A 258 10.00 16.98 1.46
C ASP A 258 10.59 16.84 2.87
N MET A 259 11.90 17.08 2.98
CA MET A 259 12.64 16.98 4.24
C MET A 259 12.14 18.00 5.28
N LYS A 260 11.68 19.18 4.85
CA LYS A 260 11.15 20.21 5.78
C LYS A 260 9.83 19.73 6.38
N ARG A 261 8.95 19.16 5.57
CA ARG A 261 7.72 18.54 6.05
C ARG A 261 7.99 17.36 6.99
N ALA A 262 8.94 16.48 6.63
CA ALA A 262 9.32 15.36 7.49
C ALA A 262 9.85 15.84 8.86
N TYR A 263 10.68 16.89 8.88
CA TYR A 263 11.13 17.54 10.10
C TYR A 263 9.97 18.08 10.93
N GLN A 264 9.05 18.83 10.30
CA GLN A 264 7.86 19.40 10.97
C GLN A 264 6.97 18.32 11.60
N ILE A 265 6.73 17.20 10.90
CA ILE A 265 5.98 16.06 11.45
C ILE A 265 6.67 15.54 12.72
N CYS A 266 7.99 15.36 12.68
CA CYS A 266 8.74 14.84 13.82
C CYS A 266 8.73 15.81 15.02
N GLU A 267 8.90 17.11 14.79
CA GLU A 267 8.81 18.12 15.85
C GLU A 267 7.43 18.17 16.49
N GLU A 268 6.35 18.08 15.71
CA GLU A 268 5.00 18.06 16.26
C GLU A 268 4.68 16.76 17.01
N ILE A 269 5.21 15.60 16.59
CA ILE A 269 5.14 14.34 17.36
C ILE A 269 5.77 14.53 18.75
N ILE A 270 6.96 15.15 18.81
CA ILE A 270 7.69 15.42 20.06
C ILE A 270 6.90 16.39 20.94
N LYS A 271 6.44 17.50 20.36
CA LYS A 271 5.67 18.55 21.05
C LYS A 271 4.35 18.03 21.63
N LYS A 272 3.67 17.13 20.91
CA LYS A 272 2.45 16.44 21.38
C LYS A 272 2.73 15.28 22.33
N ASN A 273 4.00 14.96 22.60
CA ASN A 273 4.43 13.85 23.45
C ASN A 273 3.82 12.50 23.03
N MET A 274 3.77 12.23 21.72
CA MET A 274 3.22 10.98 21.20
C MET A 274 4.27 9.87 21.36
N GLN A 275 3.94 8.83 22.14
CA GLN A 275 4.86 7.76 22.50
C GLN A 275 4.55 6.46 21.76
N PHE A 276 5.26 6.20 20.67
CA PHE A 276 5.13 4.99 19.86
C PHE A 276 6.41 4.71 19.06
N SER A 277 6.52 3.49 18.51
CA SER A 277 7.60 3.16 17.58
C SER A 277 7.12 3.38 16.15
N TRP A 278 8.01 3.85 15.28
CA TRP A 278 7.70 3.91 13.86
C TRP A 278 8.97 3.84 13.02
N TYR A 279 8.79 3.61 11.73
CA TYR A 279 9.82 3.86 10.73
C TYR A 279 9.20 3.99 9.32
N PRO A 280 9.89 4.66 8.38
CA PRO A 280 9.48 4.73 6.98
C PRO A 280 9.80 3.40 6.28
N ARG A 281 8.91 2.41 6.41
CA ARG A 281 9.05 1.08 5.84
C ARG A 281 9.19 1.09 4.31
N GLY A 282 8.56 2.05 3.61
CA GLY A 282 8.76 2.23 2.16
C GLY A 282 10.19 2.64 1.78
N GLY A 283 11.00 3.03 2.76
CA GLY A 283 12.37 3.48 2.60
C GLY A 283 12.48 4.98 2.32
N ILE A 284 13.71 5.47 2.39
CA ILE A 284 14.07 6.83 1.99
C ILE A 284 15.26 6.78 1.02
N ARG A 285 15.43 7.86 0.25
CA ARG A 285 16.60 7.99 -0.62
C ARG A 285 17.78 8.58 0.16
N VAL A 286 18.99 8.14 -0.20
CA VAL A 286 20.25 8.59 0.43
C VAL A 286 20.57 10.06 0.16
N ASP A 287 19.97 10.66 -0.87
CA ASP A 287 20.06 12.09 -1.21
C ASP A 287 18.96 12.94 -0.55
N ARG A 288 18.10 12.33 0.28
CA ARG A 288 16.98 12.98 0.98
C ARG A 288 17.04 12.75 2.49
N VAL A 289 18.22 12.94 3.04
CA VAL A 289 18.50 12.76 4.46
C VAL A 289 19.69 13.62 4.89
N ASP A 290 19.68 14.06 6.14
CA ASP A 290 20.82 14.67 6.81
C ASP A 290 20.84 14.28 8.30
N LYS A 291 21.90 14.68 9.00
CA LYS A 291 22.10 14.35 10.42
C LYS A 291 21.03 14.95 11.32
N GLU A 292 20.55 16.17 11.02
CA GLU A 292 19.58 16.87 11.85
C GLU A 292 18.20 16.22 11.75
N LEU A 293 17.78 15.87 10.52
CA LEU A 293 16.56 15.15 10.24
C LEU A 293 16.55 13.78 10.94
N LEU A 294 17.63 13.01 10.85
CA LEU A 294 17.72 11.71 11.51
C LEU A 294 17.69 11.83 13.03
N ALA A 295 18.35 12.84 13.60
CA ALA A 295 18.32 13.10 15.04
C ALA A 295 16.90 13.46 15.53
N VAL A 296 16.14 14.29 14.79
CA VAL A 296 14.75 14.58 15.17
C VAL A 296 13.83 13.37 14.96
N MET A 297 14.01 12.60 13.88
CA MET A 297 13.27 11.36 13.67
C MET A 297 13.48 10.39 14.84
N LYS A 298 14.73 10.23 15.30
CA LYS A 298 15.06 9.41 16.47
C LYS A 298 14.33 9.86 17.73
N ARG A 299 14.35 11.17 18.03
CA ARG A 299 13.64 11.75 19.18
C ARG A 299 12.12 11.58 19.07
N ALA A 300 11.58 11.61 17.86
CA ALA A 300 10.16 11.39 17.56
C ALA A 300 9.74 9.90 17.61
N GLY A 301 10.63 8.98 17.99
CA GLY A 301 10.30 7.55 18.10
C GLY A 301 10.60 6.71 16.85
N CYS A 302 11.17 7.32 15.80
CA CYS A 302 11.66 6.57 14.65
C CYS A 302 12.90 5.78 15.06
N TYR A 303 12.93 4.49 14.77
CA TYR A 303 14.01 3.64 15.26
C TYR A 303 14.88 2.99 14.18
N ARG A 304 14.34 2.88 12.96
CA ARG A 304 14.99 2.24 11.81
C ARG A 304 14.89 3.13 10.60
N ILE A 305 15.87 3.08 9.71
CA ILE A 305 15.84 3.73 8.41
C ILE A 305 16.22 2.72 7.33
N PRO A 306 15.27 2.36 6.46
CA PRO A 306 15.57 1.64 5.25
C PRO A 306 16.04 2.60 4.15
N PHE A 307 17.22 2.35 3.58
CA PHE A 307 17.74 3.06 2.43
C PHE A 307 17.60 2.22 1.17
N GLY A 308 16.92 2.76 0.16
CA GLY A 308 16.92 2.18 -1.18
C GLY A 308 18.21 2.53 -1.91
N ILE A 309 19.28 1.75 -1.69
CA ILE A 309 20.60 1.93 -2.34
C ILE A 309 20.63 1.22 -3.69
N GLU A 310 20.08 0.01 -3.74
CA GLU A 310 19.97 -0.92 -4.87
C GLU A 310 21.26 -1.60 -5.32
N SER A 311 22.38 -0.88 -5.43
CA SER A 311 23.65 -1.48 -5.89
C SER A 311 24.87 -0.83 -5.23
N GLY A 312 25.94 -1.62 -5.06
CA GLY A 312 27.26 -1.17 -4.63
C GLY A 312 28.15 -0.63 -5.75
N SER A 313 27.67 -0.65 -7.00
CA SER A 313 28.41 -0.18 -8.17
C SER A 313 27.82 1.12 -8.74
N GLN A 314 28.61 2.19 -8.84
CA GLN A 314 28.15 3.46 -9.38
C GLN A 314 27.64 3.32 -10.82
N LYS A 315 28.31 2.49 -11.62
CA LYS A 315 27.91 2.18 -13.00
C LYS A 315 26.49 1.62 -13.06
N VAL A 316 26.18 0.65 -12.18
CA VAL A 316 24.84 0.03 -12.11
C VAL A 316 23.80 1.03 -11.60
N LEU A 317 24.14 1.88 -10.62
CA LEU A 317 23.23 2.93 -10.15
C LEU A 317 22.89 3.95 -11.25
N ASP A 318 23.85 4.26 -12.11
CA ASP A 318 23.67 5.15 -13.24
C ASP A 318 22.81 4.51 -14.33
N SER A 319 23.02 3.22 -14.64
CA SER A 319 22.26 2.47 -15.65
C SER A 319 20.77 2.39 -15.31
N ILE A 320 20.42 2.25 -14.02
CA ILE A 320 19.03 2.19 -13.56
C ILE A 320 18.40 3.56 -13.31
N ASN A 321 19.14 4.63 -13.61
CA ASN A 321 18.75 6.02 -13.40
C ASN A 321 18.37 6.31 -11.92
N LYS A 322 19.12 5.74 -10.97
CA LYS A 322 18.88 5.96 -9.53
C LYS A 322 19.17 7.41 -9.13
N LYS A 323 20.14 8.03 -9.80
CA LYS A 323 20.60 9.40 -9.59
C LYS A 323 21.03 9.65 -8.15
N ILE A 324 21.90 8.78 -7.62
CA ILE A 324 22.59 8.91 -6.34
C ILE A 324 24.05 8.48 -6.53
N THR A 325 24.93 8.86 -5.60
CA THR A 325 26.31 8.37 -5.56
C THR A 325 26.55 7.39 -4.41
N LEU A 326 27.56 6.53 -4.54
CA LEU A 326 27.99 5.66 -3.44
C LEU A 326 28.44 6.47 -2.22
N GLU A 327 29.11 7.60 -2.44
CA GLU A 327 29.48 8.53 -1.36
C GLU A 327 28.25 9.06 -0.60
N GLN A 328 27.17 9.40 -1.31
CA GLN A 328 25.90 9.77 -0.66
C GLN A 328 25.34 8.62 0.17
N ALA A 329 25.43 7.38 -0.30
CA ALA A 329 24.97 6.21 0.44
C ALA A 329 25.80 5.99 1.71
N GLU A 330 27.13 6.03 1.63
CA GLU A 330 28.03 5.92 2.79
C GLU A 330 27.75 7.02 3.82
N ASN A 331 27.61 8.27 3.36
CA ASN A 331 27.31 9.41 4.24
C ASN A 331 25.94 9.28 4.91
N ALA A 332 24.92 8.83 4.19
CA ALA A 332 23.58 8.60 4.74
C ALA A 332 23.58 7.52 5.84
N VAL A 333 24.28 6.41 5.60
CA VAL A 333 24.45 5.33 6.59
C VAL A 333 25.21 5.83 7.81
N LYS A 334 26.29 6.57 7.62
CA LYS A 334 27.06 7.18 8.72
C LYS A 334 26.19 8.12 9.56
N CYS A 335 25.42 9.00 8.93
CA CYS A 335 24.52 9.90 9.66
C CYS A 335 23.47 9.12 10.47
N ALA A 336 22.92 8.03 9.93
CA ALA A 336 21.94 7.21 10.63
C ALA A 336 22.56 6.48 11.84
N LYS A 337 23.80 5.99 11.70
CA LYS A 337 24.56 5.39 12.80
C LYS A 337 24.90 6.40 13.89
N ASP A 338 25.35 7.60 13.52
CA ASP A 338 25.62 8.70 14.46
C ASP A 338 24.36 9.11 15.24
N ALA A 339 23.19 9.05 14.59
CA ALA A 339 21.88 9.27 15.21
C ALA A 339 21.34 8.05 16.00
N GLN A 340 22.15 6.99 16.15
CA GLN A 340 21.80 5.75 16.85
C GLN A 340 20.55 5.05 16.30
N MET A 341 20.36 5.08 14.98
CA MET A 341 19.26 4.39 14.29
C MET A 341 19.69 2.99 13.84
N GLU A 342 18.74 2.06 13.80
CA GLU A 342 18.89 0.83 13.02
C GLU A 342 18.94 1.21 11.53
N VAL A 343 19.85 0.58 10.79
CA VAL A 343 20.02 0.82 9.36
C VAL A 343 19.67 -0.45 8.62
N GLU A 344 18.78 -0.32 7.65
CA GLU A 344 18.42 -1.37 6.70
C GLU A 344 18.77 -0.85 5.31
N CYS A 345 19.38 -1.68 4.47
CA CYS A 345 19.76 -1.29 3.11
C CYS A 345 19.11 -2.26 2.13
N TYR A 346 18.40 -1.73 1.14
CA TYR A 346 17.85 -2.51 0.05
C TYR A 346 18.84 -2.58 -1.09
N PHE A 347 19.09 -3.80 -1.55
CA PHE A 347 19.92 -4.13 -2.70
C PHE A 347 19.12 -5.02 -3.65
N MET A 348 19.33 -4.81 -4.94
CA MET A 348 18.72 -5.58 -6.02
C MET A 348 19.85 -6.20 -6.84
N LEU A 349 19.75 -7.51 -7.08
CA LEU A 349 20.70 -8.24 -7.92
C LEU A 349 20.07 -8.52 -9.29
N GLY A 350 20.90 -8.61 -10.32
CA GLY A 350 20.49 -8.80 -11.71
C GLY A 350 20.03 -7.51 -12.39
N LEU A 351 20.54 -6.36 -11.95
CA LEU A 351 20.21 -5.07 -12.57
C LEU A 351 20.88 -4.92 -13.95
N PRO A 352 20.34 -4.07 -14.84
CA PRO A 352 20.97 -3.77 -16.12
C PRO A 352 22.45 -3.36 -15.96
N GLU A 353 23.32 -3.94 -16.78
CA GLU A 353 24.77 -3.73 -16.78
C GLU A 353 25.55 -4.22 -15.55
N GLU A 354 24.91 -4.93 -14.62
CA GLU A 354 25.54 -5.56 -13.46
C GLU A 354 26.27 -6.86 -13.87
N ASN A 355 27.50 -7.02 -13.40
CA ASN A 355 28.32 -8.21 -13.59
C ASN A 355 28.81 -8.77 -12.24
N GLU A 356 29.47 -9.93 -12.23
CA GLU A 356 29.88 -10.59 -10.99
C GLU A 356 30.81 -9.74 -10.10
N GLU A 357 31.61 -8.84 -10.67
CA GLU A 357 32.48 -7.93 -9.89
C GLU A 357 31.69 -6.80 -9.21
N ASP A 358 30.46 -6.51 -9.66
CA ASP A 358 29.60 -5.47 -9.10
C ASP A 358 28.79 -5.97 -7.88
N ILE A 359 28.68 -7.30 -7.68
CA ILE A 359 27.93 -7.98 -6.61
C ILE A 359 28.79 -8.10 -5.35
#